data_AF-A0A7J9WL17-F1
#
_entry.id   AF-A0A7J9WL17-F1
#
_cell.length_a   1.000
_cell.length_b   1.000
_cell.length_c   1.000
_cell.angle_alpha   90.00
_cell.angle_beta   90.00
_cell.angle_gamma   90.00
#
_symmetry.space_group_name_H-M   'P 1'
#
loop_
_entity.id
_entity.type
_entity.pdbx_description
1 polymer ?
#
loop_
_entity_poly.entity_id
_entity_poly.type
_entity_poly.pdbx_seq_one_letter_code
_entity_poly.pdbx_strand_id
1 'polypeptide(L)' 'MHARTSLQVQLTIHDGMVHIAVADENEDLPRVGHDVGEEDEGGRGLLLVELLSNRWGCERLPPGKRMWFELDAKRT' A
#
# COMPACT_ATOMS: atom_id res chain seq x y z
N MET A 1 6.95 7.19 -18.98
CA MET A 1 6.59 5.85 -19.50
C MET A 1 6.90 4.82 -18.41
N HIS A 2 5.93 4.46 -17.56
CA HIS A 2 6.15 3.71 -16.29
C HIS A 2 5.80 2.22 -16.37
N ALA A 3 5.65 1.64 -17.56
CA ALA A 3 5.26 0.25 -17.73
C ALA A 3 6.47 -0.68 -17.64
N ARG A 4 6.99 -0.97 -16.43
CA ARG A 4 7.98 -2.06 -16.30
C ARG A 4 8.24 -2.65 -14.90
N THR A 5 7.25 -2.69 -14.03
CA THR A 5 7.30 -3.60 -12.86
C THR A 5 6.02 -4.39 -12.81
N SER A 6 6.14 -5.71 -12.63
CA SER A 6 5.00 -6.54 -12.29
C SER A 6 4.41 -6.01 -10.99
N LEU A 7 3.09 -5.83 -10.96
CA LEU A 7 2.36 -5.40 -9.76
C LEU A 7 1.37 -6.52 -9.42
N GLN A 8 1.47 -7.05 -8.22
CA GLN A 8 0.53 -8.04 -7.69
C GLN A 8 -0.32 -7.37 -6.61
N VAL A 9 -1.64 -7.49 -6.73
CA VAL A 9 -2.58 -7.11 -5.68
C VAL A 9 -3.22 -8.36 -5.12
N GLN A 10 -3.18 -8.53 -3.80
CA GLN A 10 -3.85 -9.61 -3.08
C GLN A 10 -4.87 -9.00 -2.11
N LEU A 11 -6.08 -9.57 -2.12
CA LEU A 11 -7.11 -9.28 -1.13
C LEU A 11 -7.44 -10.56 -0.38
N THR A 12 -7.49 -10.49 0.94
CA THR A 12 -7.89 -11.61 1.79
C THR A 12 -8.87 -11.10 2.83
N ILE A 13 -10.05 -11.73 2.89
CA ILE A 13 -11.09 -11.39 3.87
C ILE A 13 -11.09 -12.48 4.93
N HIS A 14 -10.86 -12.10 6.18
CA HIS A 14 -10.89 -13.00 7.33
C HIS A 14 -11.30 -12.24 8.58
N ASP A 15 -12.04 -12.88 9.48
CA ASP A 15 -12.42 -12.33 10.79
C ASP A 15 -13.04 -10.92 10.77
N GLY A 16 -13.83 -10.62 9.73
CA GLY A 16 -14.45 -9.30 9.58
C GLY A 16 -13.49 -8.19 9.15
N MET A 17 -12.31 -8.56 8.64
CA MET A 17 -11.27 -7.66 8.14
C MET A 17 -10.97 -7.92 6.68
N VAL A 18 -10.65 -6.88 5.93
CA VAL A 18 -10.05 -6.96 4.59
C VAL A 18 -8.57 -6.63 4.75
N HIS A 19 -7.71 -7.60 4.41
CA HIS A 19 -6.28 -7.40 4.27
C HIS A 19 -5.97 -7.18 2.79
N ILE A 20 -5.37 -6.05 2.47
CA ILE A 20 -4.95 -5.67 1.12
C ILE A 20 -3.43 -5.67 1.09
N ALA A 21 -2.84 -6.37 0.14
CA ALA A 21 -1.40 -6.34 -0.10
C ALA A 21 -1.09 -6.00 -1.55
N VAL A 22 -0.07 -5.17 -1.75
CA VAL A 22 0.44 -4.73 -3.05
C VAL A 22 1.92 -5.03 -3.09
N ALA A 23 2.35 -5.87 -4.03
CA ALA A 23 3.75 -6.20 -4.25
C ALA A 23 4.22 -5.72 -5.62
N ASP A 24 5.42 -5.16 -5.68
CA ASP A 24 6.12 -4.81 -6.91
C ASP A 24 7.58 -5.27 -6.83
N GLU A 25 8.25 -5.31 -7.98
CA GLU A 25 9.68 -5.66 -8.06
C GLU A 25 10.62 -4.50 -7.68
N ASN A 26 10.10 -3.36 -7.21
CA ASN A 26 10.91 -2.21 -6.80
C ASN A 26 11.31 -2.35 -5.32
N GLU A 27 12.62 -2.36 -5.06
CA GLU A 27 13.20 -2.52 -3.72
C GLU A 27 13.14 -1.24 -2.85
N ASP A 28 12.77 -0.10 -3.43
CA ASP A 28 12.61 1.15 -2.70
C ASP A 28 11.40 1.10 -1.78
N LEU A 29 11.66 1.07 -0.48
CA LEU A 29 10.61 1.12 0.52
C LEU A 29 9.93 2.50 0.50
N PRO A 30 8.59 2.52 0.55
CA PRO A 30 7.83 3.76 0.58
C PRO A 30 8.15 4.54 1.85
N ARG A 31 8.20 5.86 1.70
CA ARG A 31 8.29 6.81 2.82
C ARG A 31 6.99 7.59 2.87
N VAL A 32 6.41 7.73 4.05
CA VAL A 32 5.27 8.63 4.24
C VAL A 32 5.76 10.05 3.99
N GLY A 33 5.34 10.64 2.86
CA GLY A 33 5.64 12.03 2.55
C GLY A 33 4.76 12.92 3.41
N HIS A 34 5.37 13.66 4.33
CA HIS A 34 4.70 14.71 5.11
C HIS A 34 4.73 16.08 4.41
N ASP A 35 5.57 16.21 3.37
CA ASP A 35 5.80 17.45 2.61
C ASP A 35 5.35 17.29 1.14
N VAL A 36 4.16 16.72 0.92
CA VAL A 36 3.58 16.61 -0.44
C VAL A 36 2.87 17.92 -0.75
N GLY A 37 3.38 18.67 -1.73
CA GLY A 37 2.81 19.93 -2.19
C GLY A 37 1.47 19.75 -2.92
N GLU A 38 0.69 20.82 -3.05
CA GLU A 38 -0.61 20.78 -3.73
C GLU A 38 -0.52 20.35 -5.20
N GLU A 39 0.61 20.63 -5.86
CA GLU A 39 0.88 20.30 -7.26
C GLU A 39 1.55 18.93 -7.46
N ASP A 40 1.92 18.24 -6.38
CA ASP A 40 2.58 16.93 -6.49
C ASP A 40 1.57 15.88 -6.96
N GLU A 41 1.83 15.23 -8.09
CA GLU A 41 0.95 14.23 -8.69
C GLU A 41 0.89 12.89 -7.90
N GLY A 42 1.73 12.72 -6.87
CA GLY A 42 1.89 11.48 -6.10
C GLY A 42 1.93 11.69 -4.58
N GLY A 43 2.37 10.66 -3.83
CA GLY A 43 2.67 10.77 -2.39
C GLY A 43 1.48 10.69 -1.42
N ARG A 44 0.27 11.03 -1.86
CA ARG A 44 -0.94 11.00 -1.00
C ARG A 44 -1.48 9.60 -0.69
N GLY A 45 -1.15 8.60 -1.50
CA GLY A 45 -1.64 7.23 -1.31
C GLY A 45 -1.19 6.62 0.03
N LEU A 46 0.06 6.86 0.43
CA LEU A 46 0.59 6.43 1.72
C LEU A 46 -0.04 7.19 2.89
N LEU A 47 -0.31 8.48 2.71
CA LEU A 47 -1.03 9.26 3.72
C LEU A 47 -2.44 8.70 3.95
N LEU A 48 -3.15 8.33 2.88
CA LEU A 48 -4.46 7.69 3.02
C LEU A 48 -4.36 6.32 3.72
N VAL A 49 -3.35 5.53 3.40
CA VAL A 49 -3.10 4.25 4.09
C VAL A 49 -2.83 4.48 5.58
N GLU A 50 -1.98 5.45 5.92
CA GLU A 50 -1.70 5.84 7.31
C GLU A 50 -2.98 6.27 8.05
N LEU A 51 -3.83 7.08 7.41
CA LEU A 51 -5.00 7.67 8.05
C LEU A 51 -6.20 6.72 8.18
N LEU A 52 -6.39 5.81 7.21
CA LEU A 52 -7.62 5.02 7.10
C LEU A 52 -7.47 3.58 7.58
N SER A 53 -6.24 3.08 7.65
CA SER A 53 -6.01 1.67 7.95
C SER A 53 -5.96 1.42 9.46
N ASN A 54 -6.53 0.31 9.91
CA ASN A 54 -6.38 -0.13 11.29
C ASN A 54 -4.92 -0.47 11.59
N ARG A 55 -4.25 -1.10 10.63
CA ARG A 55 -2.84 -1.47 10.63
C ARG A 55 -2.32 -1.43 9.22
N TRP A 56 -1.05 -1.08 9.05
CA TRP A 56 -0.37 -1.16 7.78
C TRP A 56 1.12 -1.42 7.98
N GLY A 57 1.79 -1.81 6.92
CA GLY A 57 3.24 -2.02 6.94
C GLY A 57 3.82 -2.25 5.57
N CYS A 58 5.15 -2.36 5.54
CA CYS A 58 5.89 -2.72 4.34
C CYS A 58 7.01 -3.71 4.68
N GLU A 59 7.17 -4.72 3.83
CA GLU A 59 8.22 -5.73 3.91
C GLU A 59 9.01 -5.79 2.60
N ARG A 60 10.32 -6.07 2.70
CA ARG A 60 11.15 -6.34 1.52
C ARG A 60 10.90 -7.78 1.06
N LEU A 61 10.73 -7.96 -0.24
CA LEU A 61 10.64 -9.28 -0.87
C LEU A 61 11.82 -9.45 -1.82
N PRO A 62 12.41 -10.64 -1.96
CA PRO A 62 13.36 -10.88 -3.05
C PRO A 62 12.64 -11.37 -4.33
N PRO A 63 12.67 -10.64 -5.46
CA PRO A 63 12.99 -9.22 -5.61
C PRO A 63 11.82 -8.29 -5.25
N GLY A 64 12.13 -7.05 -4.86
CA GLY A 64 11.16 -5.99 -4.61
C GLY A 64 10.64 -5.82 -3.17
N LYS A 65 9.34 -5.53 -3.06
CA LYS A 65 8.69 -5.23 -1.78
C LYS A 65 7.21 -5.58 -1.80
N ARG A 66 6.61 -5.61 -0.62
CA ARG A 66 5.17 -5.65 -0.42
C ARG A 66 4.76 -4.61 0.61
N MET A 67 3.75 -3.83 0.26
CA MET A 67 2.97 -3.04 1.20
C MET A 67 1.68 -3.75 1.53
N TRP A 68 1.20 -3.58 2.75
CA TRP A 68 -0.08 -4.13 3.16
C TRP A 68 -0.80 -3.20 4.13
N PHE A 69 -2.12 -3.30 4.16
CA PHE A 69 -2.96 -2.61 5.12
C PHE A 69 -4.27 -3.36 5.38
N GLU A 70 -4.86 -3.09 6.54
CA GLU A 70 -6.06 -3.75 7.04
C GLU A 70 -7.19 -2.74 7.27
N LEU A 71 -8.39 -3.09 6.81
CA LEU A 71 -9.63 -2.33 6.98
C LEU A 71 -10.74 -3.22 7.53
N ASP A 72 -11.69 -2.64 8.26
CA ASP A 72 -12.90 -3.35 8.66
C ASP A 72 -13.72 -3.75 7.42
N ALA A 73 -14.06 -5.04 7.31
CA ALA A 73 -14.99 -5.54 6.31
C ALA A 73 -16.43 -5.20 6.75
N LYS A 74 -16.86 -3.96 6.49
CA LYS A 74 -18.26 -3.58 6.72
C LYS A 74 -19.17 -4.41 5.81
N ARG A 75 -20.12 -5.15 6.41
CA ARG A 75 -21.26 -5.72 5.70
C ARG A 75 -22.24 -4.57 5.42
N THR A 76 -22.29 -4.11 4.17
CA THR A 76 -23.38 -3.27 3.66
C THR A 76 -24.63 -4.12 3.42
#